data_AF-A0A6J6WC69-F1
#
_entry.id   AF-A0A6J6WC69-F1
#
_cell.length_a   1.000
_cell.length_b   1.000
_cell.length_c   1.000
_cell.angle_alpha   90.00
_cell.angle_beta   90.00
_cell.angle_gamma   90.00
#
_symmetry.space_group_name_H-M   'P 1'
#
loop_
_entity.id
_entity.type
_entity.pdbx_description
1 polymer ?
#
loop_
_entity_poly.entity_id
_entity_poly.type
_entity_poly.pdbx_seq_one_letter_code
_entity_poly.pdbx_strand_id
1 'polypeptide(L)'
;MTPDNIAGNELSRTGDLAPANVRLAQRGAQVQRRSVVRAVEKRDANFIVRVQDRFSGVLIEIECVAVVDAGFRLPTAPMTGAVQIGDCVAPRTILEAILEARRAALTI
;
A
#
# COMPACT_ATOMS: atom_id res chain seq x y z
N MET A 1 -1.41 -3.41 6.92
CA MET A 1 -0.15 -3.67 6.19
C MET A 1 -0.20 -2.91 4.88
N THR A 2 0.90 -2.28 4.45
CA THR A 2 0.95 -1.63 3.14
C THR A 2 2.32 -1.87 2.48
N PRO A 3 2.37 -2.56 1.32
CA PRO A 3 3.56 -2.63 0.47
C PRO A 3 3.71 -1.39 -0.43
N ASP A 4 2.90 -0.36 -0.21
CA ASP A 4 2.85 0.83 -1.07
C ASP A 4 4.16 1.64 -0.98
N ASN A 5 4.77 1.89 -2.14
CA ASN A 5 5.95 2.74 -2.25
C ASN A 5 5.68 4.19 -1.86
N ILE A 6 4.41 4.65 -1.89
CA ILE A 6 4.04 5.98 -1.42
C ILE A 6 4.42 6.15 0.05
N ALA A 7 4.06 5.18 0.90
CA ALA A 7 4.27 5.20 2.36
C ALA A 7 5.76 5.12 2.79
N GLY A 8 6.70 5.18 1.84
CA GLY A 8 8.14 5.25 2.11
C GLY A 8 8.85 6.19 1.14
N ASN A 9 9.02 5.75 -0.11
CA ASN A 9 9.87 6.42 -1.09
C ASN A 9 9.31 7.80 -1.49
N GLU A 10 8.01 7.90 -1.78
CA GLU A 10 7.43 9.17 -2.23
C GLU A 10 7.22 10.17 -1.07
N LEU A 11 6.90 9.70 0.15
CA LEU A 11 6.93 10.56 1.34
C LEU A 11 8.34 11.09 1.64
N SER A 12 9.38 10.32 1.32
CA SER A 12 10.77 10.78 1.47
C SER A 12 11.06 11.95 0.52
N ARG A 13 10.66 11.81 -0.75
CA ARG A 13 10.88 12.82 -1.79
C ARG A 13 10.17 14.14 -1.51
N THR A 14 9.04 14.10 -0.80
CA THR A 14 8.25 15.28 -0.44
C THR A 14 8.60 15.86 0.93
N GLY A 15 9.48 15.20 1.69
CA GLY A 15 9.90 15.63 3.03
C GLY A 15 8.92 15.27 4.16
N ASP A 16 7.77 14.65 3.87
CA ASP A 16 6.75 14.30 4.88
C ASP A 16 7.05 12.97 5.59
N LEU A 17 8.06 12.20 5.15
CA LEU A 17 8.40 10.92 5.79
C LEU A 17 8.71 11.07 7.28
N ALA A 18 9.52 12.06 7.67
CA ALA A 18 9.88 12.28 9.08
C ALA A 18 8.66 12.74 9.90
N PRO A 19 7.91 13.80 9.51
CA PRO A 19 6.67 14.17 10.18
C PRO A 19 5.64 13.04 10.27
N ALA A 20 5.46 12.24 9.23
CA ALA A 20 4.53 11.11 9.24
C ALA A 20 4.92 10.03 10.26
N ASN A 21 6.21 9.67 10.33
CA ASN A 21 6.70 8.73 11.33
C ASN A 21 6.56 9.28 12.76
N VAL A 22 6.77 10.58 12.97
CA VAL A 22 6.55 11.22 14.28
C VAL A 22 5.07 11.12 14.69
N ARG A 23 4.13 11.40 13.77
CA ARG A 23 2.69 11.26 14.02
C ARG A 23 2.32 9.82 14.41
N LEU A 24 2.90 8.82 13.74
CA LEU A 24 2.70 7.41 14.08
C LEU A 24 3.28 7.05 15.46
N ALA A 25 4.52 7.47 15.75
CA ALA A 25 5.19 7.19 17.02
C ALA A 25 4.46 7.83 18.21
N GLN A 26 3.97 9.06 18.06
CA GLN A 26 3.16 9.74 19.09
C GLN A 26 1.87 9.01 19.43
N ARG A 27 1.37 8.15 18.53
CA ARG A 27 0.19 7.30 18.75
C ARG A 27 0.54 5.88 19.18
N GLY A 28 1.82 5.61 19.47
CA GLY A 28 2.30 4.28 19.85
C GLY A 28 2.25 3.24 18.73
N ALA A 29 2.10 3.67 17.47
CA ALA A 29 2.05 2.76 16.34
C ALA A 29 3.43 2.11 16.11
N GLN A 30 3.47 0.78 16.10
CA GLN A 30 4.68 0.03 15.79
C GLN A 30 4.82 -0.14 14.28
N VAL A 31 5.95 0.31 13.73
CA VAL A 31 6.25 0.22 12.29
C VAL A 31 7.28 -0.86 12.05
N GLN A 32 6.85 -1.99 11.49
CA GLN A 32 7.76 -3.03 11.02
C GLN A 32 8.25 -2.71 9.61
N ARG A 33 9.54 -2.37 9.50
CA ARG A 33 10.19 -2.07 8.23
C ARG A 33 10.78 -3.33 7.62
N ARG A 34 11.07 -3.29 6.31
CA ARG A 34 11.78 -4.37 5.58
C ARG A 34 11.11 -5.74 5.73
N SER A 35 9.81 -5.73 5.96
CA SER A 35 9.03 -6.89 6.37
C SER A 35 8.05 -7.25 5.26
N VAL A 36 7.91 -8.55 5.00
CA VAL A 36 6.99 -9.10 4.00
C VAL A 36 6.01 -10.02 4.71
N VAL A 37 4.72 -9.77 4.56
CA VAL A 37 3.67 -10.67 5.06
C VAL A 37 3.70 -11.96 4.24
N ARG A 38 3.76 -13.10 4.91
CA ARG A 38 3.78 -14.43 4.28
C ARG A 38 2.47 -15.17 4.43
N ALA A 39 1.78 -15.01 5.55
CA ALA A 39 0.48 -15.62 5.79
C ALA A 39 -0.30 -14.81 6.81
N VAL A 40 -1.63 -14.90 6.71
CA VAL A 40 -2.58 -14.46 7.72
C VAL A 40 -3.47 -15.67 8.03
N GLU A 41 -3.40 -16.15 9.25
CA GLU A 41 -4.10 -17.36 9.70
C GLU A 41 -5.03 -17.01 10.85
N LYS A 42 -6.24 -17.56 10.85
CA LYS A 42 -7.17 -17.40 11.98
C LYS A 42 -6.83 -18.45 13.04
N ARG A 43 -6.69 -18.03 14.30
CA ARG A 43 -6.49 -18.89 15.46
C ARG A 43 -7.49 -18.47 16.55
N ASP A 44 -8.51 -19.30 16.76
CA ASP A 44 -9.64 -19.03 17.66
C ASP A 44 -10.36 -17.70 17.33
N ALA A 45 -10.35 -16.74 18.26
CA ALA A 45 -10.93 -15.41 18.11
C ALA A 45 -9.96 -14.39 17.47
N ASN A 46 -8.68 -14.75 17.31
CA ASN A 46 -7.61 -13.86 16.84
C ASN A 46 -7.08 -14.28 15.46
N PHE A 47 -6.16 -13.47 14.95
CA PHE A 47 -5.36 -13.72 13.76
C PHE A 47 -3.89 -13.76 14.12
N ILE A 48 -3.15 -14.63 13.46
CA ILE A 48 -1.70 -14.69 13.49
C ILE A 48 -1.19 -14.26 12.11
N VAL A 49 -0.41 -13.18 12.08
CA VAL A 49 0.25 -12.67 10.87
C VAL A 49 1.70 -13.12 10.90
N ARG A 50 2.09 -13.94 9.92
CA ARG A 50 3.49 -14.37 9.75
C ARG A 50 4.21 -13.34 8.89
N VAL A 51 5.25 -12.74 9.45
CA VAL A 51 6.03 -11.67 8.83
C VAL A 51 7.47 -12.12 8.68
N GLN A 52 8.03 -11.91 7.50
CA GLN A 52 9.41 -12.25 7.19
C GLN A 52 10.25 -10.99 6.96
N ASP A 53 11.41 -10.89 7.61
CA ASP A 53 12.41 -9.89 7.23
C ASP A 53 12.95 -10.21 5.83
N ARG A 54 12.89 -9.22 4.93
CA ARG A 54 13.22 -9.39 3.51
C ARG A 54 14.68 -9.74 3.26
N PHE A 55 15.59 -9.37 4.16
CA PHE A 55 17.03 -9.52 3.95
C PHE A 55 17.58 -10.76 4.66
N SER A 56 17.21 -10.96 5.92
CA SER A 56 17.66 -12.09 6.73
C SER A 56 16.80 -13.34 6.56
N GLY A 57 15.57 -13.19 6.07
CA GLY A 57 14.62 -14.30 5.94
C GLY A 57 13.99 -14.76 7.26
N VAL A 58 14.32 -14.12 8.39
CA VAL A 58 13.78 -14.45 9.71
C VAL A 58 12.26 -14.27 9.71
N LEU A 59 11.54 -15.28 10.21
CA LEU A 59 10.09 -15.28 10.37
C LEU A 59 9.71 -14.99 11.82
N ILE A 60 8.74 -14.11 12.00
CA ILE A 60 8.10 -13.82 13.28
C ILE A 60 6.58 -13.89 13.14
N GLU A 61 5.91 -14.12 14.28
CA GLU A 61 4.46 -14.14 14.36
C GLU A 61 3.96 -12.92 15.13
N ILE A 62 2.92 -12.28 14.60
CA ILE A 62 2.25 -11.15 15.23
C ILE A 62 0.79 -11.54 15.45
N GLU A 63 0.36 -11.60 16.70
CA GLU A 63 -1.03 -11.83 17.06
C GLU A 63 -1.82 -10.51 17.01
N CYS A 64 -3.01 -10.54 16.42
CA CYS A 64 -3.91 -9.39 16.35
C CYS A 64 -5.38 -9.81 16.27
N VAL A 65 -6.29 -8.90 16.61
CA VAL A 65 -7.75 -9.14 16.52
C VAL A 65 -8.31 -8.86 15.13
N ALA A 66 -7.57 -8.12 14.30
CA ALA A 66 -7.96 -7.77 12.94
C ALA A 66 -6.73 -7.47 12.07
N VAL A 67 -6.88 -7.73 10.77
CA VAL A 67 -5.88 -7.37 9.75
C VAL A 67 -6.53 -6.43 8.75
N VAL A 68 -5.92 -5.26 8.56
CA VAL A 68 -6.29 -4.32 7.49
C VAL A 68 -5.23 -4.41 6.40
N ASP A 69 -5.63 -4.89 5.22
CA ASP A 69 -4.80 -4.85 4.03
C ASP A 69 -5.02 -3.52 3.29
N ALA A 70 -3.96 -2.71 3.26
CA ALA A 70 -3.88 -1.46 2.50
C ALA A 70 -2.87 -1.63 1.36
N GLY A 71 -2.95 -2.78 0.68
CA GLY A 71 -2.27 -3.11 -0.56
C GLY A 71 -2.76 -2.32 -1.77
N PHE A 72 -2.03 -2.46 -2.87
CA PHE A 72 -2.41 -1.86 -4.13
C PHE A 72 -3.77 -2.37 -4.59
N ARG A 73 -4.58 -1.49 -5.17
CA ARG A 73 -5.78 -1.91 -5.88
C ARG A 73 -5.38 -2.65 -7.15
N LEU A 74 -6.21 -3.61 -7.56
CA LEU A 74 -6.12 -4.19 -8.89
C LEU A 74 -6.87 -3.29 -9.88
N PRO A 75 -6.40 -3.19 -11.15
CA PRO A 75 -7.15 -2.49 -12.20
C PRO A 75 -8.57 -3.04 -12.35
N THR A 76 -9.54 -2.14 -12.61
CA THR A 76 -10.93 -2.52 -12.90
C THR A 76 -11.05 -3.09 -14.31
N ALA A 77 -11.97 -4.05 -14.49
CA ALA A 77 -12.25 -4.61 -15.81
C ALA A 77 -12.65 -3.53 -16.83
N PRO A 78 -12.16 -3.61 -18.08
CA PRO A 78 -12.47 -2.63 -19.12
C PRO A 78 -13.96 -2.64 -19.49
N MET A 79 -14.50 -1.44 -19.70
CA MET A 79 -15.82 -1.25 -20.32
C MET A 79 -15.66 -1.18 -21.84
N THR A 80 -16.46 -1.95 -22.58
CA THR A 80 -16.40 -1.97 -24.05
C THR A 80 -16.75 -0.60 -24.63
N GLY A 81 -15.92 -0.10 -25.55
CA GLY A 81 -16.13 1.17 -26.24
C GLY A 81 -15.70 2.42 -25.45
N ALA A 82 -15.17 2.27 -24.23
CA ALA A 82 -14.67 3.38 -23.42
C ALA A 82 -13.14 3.47 -23.46
N VAL A 83 -12.61 4.70 -23.53
CA VAL A 83 -11.19 4.95 -23.28
C VAL A 83 -10.92 4.79 -21.79
N GLN A 84 -9.97 3.93 -21.44
CA GLN A 84 -9.57 3.73 -20.05
C GLN A 84 -8.48 4.74 -19.66
N ILE A 85 -8.66 5.39 -18.51
CA ILE A 85 -7.71 6.36 -17.93
C ILE A 85 -7.70 6.25 -16.40
N GLY A 86 -6.55 6.53 -15.78
CA GLY A 86 -6.39 6.59 -14.34
C GLY A 86 -6.33 5.20 -13.69
N ASP A 87 -6.95 5.08 -12.51
CA ASP A 87 -6.82 3.88 -11.68
C ASP A 87 -7.34 2.60 -12.36
N CYS A 88 -8.25 2.70 -13.33
CA CYS A 88 -8.69 1.52 -14.08
C CYS A 88 -7.62 0.96 -15.03
N VAL A 89 -6.58 1.74 -15.35
CA VAL A 89 -5.41 1.31 -16.14
C VAL A 89 -4.31 0.83 -15.22
N ALA A 90 -3.92 1.69 -14.28
CA ALA A 90 -2.88 1.39 -13.30
C ALA A 90 -3.12 2.25 -12.04
N PRO A 91 -3.62 1.66 -10.94
CA PRO A 91 -3.76 2.34 -9.65
C PRO A 91 -2.42 2.89 -9.18
N ARG A 92 -2.33 4.22 -9.13
CA ARG A 92 -1.10 4.96 -8.76
C ARG A 92 -1.47 6.23 -7.99
N THR A 93 -0.73 7.32 -8.16
CA THR A 93 -1.05 8.59 -7.50
C THR A 93 -2.18 9.34 -8.20
N ILE A 94 -2.88 10.21 -7.43
CA ILE A 94 -3.90 11.12 -7.97
C ILE A 94 -3.33 12.01 -9.09
N LEU A 95 -2.09 12.47 -8.95
CA LEU A 95 -1.42 13.29 -9.97
C LEU A 95 -1.30 12.53 -11.30
N GLU A 96 -0.94 11.25 -11.26
CA GLU A 96 -0.82 10.43 -12.47
C GLU A 96 -2.17 10.21 -13.14
N ALA A 97 -3.23 9.97 -12.37
CA ALA A 97 -4.58 9.88 -12.91
C ALA A 97 -5.02 11.18 -13.61
N ILE A 98 -4.71 12.34 -13.00
CA ILE A 98 -5.00 13.66 -13.60
C ILE A 98 -4.22 13.88 -14.89
N LEU A 99 -2.92 13.54 -14.91
CA LEU A 99 -2.08 13.71 -16.09
C LEU A 99 -2.52 12.81 -17.24
N GLU A 100 -2.90 11.57 -16.94
CA GLU A 100 -3.43 10.63 -17.92
C GLU A 100 -4.76 11.12 -18.50
N ALA A 101 -5.69 11.56 -17.65
CA ALA A 101 -6.95 12.16 -18.08
C ALA A 101 -6.73 13.37 -19.01
N ARG A 102 -5.83 14.29 -18.61
CA ARG A 102 -5.48 15.47 -19.42
C ARG A 102 -4.92 15.07 -20.78
N ARG A 103 -4.06 14.06 -20.84
CA ARG A 103 -3.47 13.59 -22.12
C ARG A 103 -4.52 12.96 -23.02
N ALA A 104 -5.41 12.12 -22.49
CA ALA A 104 -6.49 11.51 -23.26
C ALA A 104 -7.44 12.57 -23.84
N ALA A 105 -7.79 13.59 -23.06
CA ALA A 105 -8.64 14.69 -23.52
C ALA A 105 -8.04 15.52 -24.67
N LEU A 106 -6.70 15.55 -24.81
CA LEU A 106 -6.02 16.23 -25.93
C LEU A 106 -5.95 15.39 -27.21
N THR A 107 -6.35 14.12 -27.14
CA THR A 107 -6.31 13.17 -28.26
C THR A 107 -7.69 12.84 -28.84
N ILE A 108 -8.75 13.43 -28.27
CA ILE A 108 -10.15 13.34 -28.71
C ILE A 108 -10.53 14.68 -29.32
#